data_AF-A0AAN8ZJS1-F1
#
_entry.id   AF-A0AAN8ZJS1-F1
#
_cell.length_a   1.000
_cell.length_b   1.000
_cell.length_c   1.000
_cell.angle_alpha   90.00
_cell.angle_beta   90.00
_cell.angle_gamma   90.00
#
_symmetry.space_group_name_H-M   'P 1'
#
loop_
_entity.id
_entity.type
_entity.pdbx_description
1 polymer ?
#
loop_
_entity_poly.entity_id
_entity_poly.type
_entity_poly.pdbx_seq_one_letter_code
_entity_poly.pdbx_strand_id
1 'polypeptide(L)'
;MASVKELQRAQRAEGPATILAIGTATPANCFNQADYPDFHFRVTKSEHQSELKEKMTRICAILGKFREAGLTFHLMRNVAELVYNNIEDLMVEAFSPLGINDWNSLFYIVHPGGPLILDRFEDRLGLKKEKLAATRFVLSEYGNILSASVLFILDKLRKRSVKELKATTGDGLEWGVLFGFGPGLTVETIVLRSVSLSGAVAEA
;
A
#
# COMPACT_ATOMS: atom_id res chain seq x y z
N MET A 1 -20.72 -13.56 -26.60
CA MET A 1 -20.12 -13.48 -25.25
C MET A 1 -18.64 -13.77 -25.40
N ALA A 2 -17.75 -12.93 -24.86
CA ALA A 2 -16.32 -13.25 -24.85
C ALA A 2 -16.07 -14.49 -23.98
N SER A 3 -15.21 -15.39 -24.45
CA SER A 3 -14.85 -16.60 -23.72
C SER A 3 -13.97 -16.25 -22.50
N VAL A 4 -14.00 -17.10 -21.47
CA VAL A 4 -13.17 -16.94 -20.26
C VAL A 4 -11.68 -16.79 -20.62
N LYS A 5 -11.21 -17.50 -21.65
CA LYS A 5 -9.84 -17.40 -22.15
C LYS A 5 -9.53 -16.02 -22.75
N GLU A 6 -10.47 -15.39 -23.44
CA GLU A 6 -10.28 -14.05 -24.01
C GLU A 6 -10.21 -12.98 -22.92
N LEU A 7 -11.05 -13.08 -21.89
CA LEU A 7 -10.99 -12.19 -20.71
C LEU A 7 -9.66 -12.34 -19.96
N GLN A 8 -9.20 -13.58 -19.75
CA GLN A 8 -7.91 -13.86 -19.11
C GLN A 8 -6.73 -13.36 -19.94
N ARG A 9 -6.78 -13.48 -21.26
CA ARG A 9 -5.73 -13.01 -22.16
C ARG A 9 -5.65 -11.48 -22.17
N ALA A 10 -6.79 -10.79 -22.19
CA ALA A 10 -6.85 -9.32 -22.11
C ALA A 10 -6.35 -8.77 -20.76
N GLN A 11 -6.44 -9.56 -19.68
CA GLN A 11 -5.94 -9.19 -18.36
C GLN A 11 -4.43 -9.46 -18.16
N ARG A 12 -3.80 -10.29 -19.01
CA ARG A 12 -2.37 -10.58 -18.89
C ARG A 12 -1.53 -9.33 -19.19
N ALA A 13 -0.50 -9.15 -18.38
CA ALA A 13 0.56 -8.20 -18.63
C ALA A 13 1.39 -8.66 -19.84
N GLU A 14 1.54 -7.81 -20.86
CA GLU A 14 2.57 -7.97 -21.89
C GLU A 14 3.79 -7.09 -21.52
N GLY A 15 4.99 -7.60 -21.83
CA GLY A 15 6.29 -6.99 -21.46
C GLY A 15 6.92 -7.56 -20.18
N PRO A 16 8.24 -7.37 -19.97
CA PRO A 16 8.94 -7.85 -18.78
C PRO A 16 8.45 -7.10 -17.53
N ALA A 17 7.84 -7.83 -16.60
CA ALA A 17 7.64 -7.36 -15.24
C ALA A 17 8.83 -7.82 -14.40
N THR A 18 9.76 -6.92 -14.12
CA THR A 18 10.90 -7.23 -13.25
C THR A 18 10.47 -7.06 -11.80
N ILE A 19 10.14 -8.17 -11.13
CA ILE A 19 10.05 -8.20 -9.67
C ILE A 19 11.50 -8.30 -9.15
N LEU A 20 12.04 -7.18 -8.66
CA LEU A 20 13.44 -7.09 -8.21
C LEU A 20 13.73 -7.99 -6.99
N ALA A 21 12.75 -8.22 -6.13
CA ALA A 21 12.81 -9.20 -5.04
C ALA A 21 11.40 -9.55 -4.54
N ILE A 22 11.18 -10.81 -4.12
CA ILE A 22 10.07 -11.21 -3.26
C ILE A 22 10.70 -11.65 -1.94
N GLY A 23 10.56 -10.84 -0.90
CA GLY A 23 11.01 -11.19 0.45
C GLY A 23 9.97 -12.09 1.13
N THR A 24 10.38 -13.27 1.58
CA THR A 24 9.56 -14.09 2.46
C THR A 24 9.81 -13.65 3.90
N ALA A 25 8.95 -12.80 4.45
CA ALA A 25 8.96 -12.44 5.86
C ALA A 25 8.10 -13.42 6.67
N THR A 26 8.53 -14.68 6.76
CA THR A 26 8.08 -15.55 7.85
C THR A 26 9.19 -15.50 8.90
N PRO A 27 9.16 -14.57 9.88
CA PRO A 27 10.14 -14.60 10.95
C PRO A 27 10.05 -15.98 11.62
N ALA A 28 11.20 -16.59 11.94
CA ALA A 28 11.27 -17.87 12.65
C ALA A 28 10.51 -17.83 14.01
N ASN A 29 10.24 -16.62 14.50
CA ASN A 29 9.52 -16.34 15.72
C ASN A 29 8.14 -15.75 15.39
N CYS A 30 7.08 -16.54 15.65
CA CYS A 30 5.71 -16.04 15.66
C CYS A 30 5.39 -15.58 17.09
N PHE A 31 5.06 -14.30 17.25
CA PHE A 31 4.57 -13.77 18.52
C PHE A 31 3.08 -13.49 18.41
N ASN A 32 2.33 -13.86 19.44
CA ASN A 32 0.95 -13.44 19.52
C ASN A 32 0.92 -11.91 19.64
N GLN A 33 0.18 -11.27 18.74
CA GLN A 33 0.10 -9.81 18.67
C GLN A 33 -0.37 -9.19 20.00
N ALA A 34 -1.18 -9.90 20.78
CA ALA A 34 -1.61 -9.47 22.12
C ALA A 34 -0.45 -9.37 23.12
N ASP A 35 0.57 -10.22 22.97
CA ASP A 35 1.72 -10.31 23.87
C ASP A 35 2.92 -9.49 23.37
N TYR A 36 2.86 -9.03 22.11
CA TYR A 36 3.95 -8.30 21.47
C TYR A 36 4.33 -6.99 22.18
N PRO A 37 3.41 -6.15 22.69
CA PRO A 37 3.78 -4.97 23.46
C PRO A 37 4.57 -5.31 24.74
N ASP A 38 4.14 -6.33 25.49
CA ASP A 38 4.86 -6.79 26.69
C ASP A 38 6.26 -7.29 26.35
N PHE A 39 6.36 -8.12 25.31
CA PHE A 39 7.64 -8.61 24.81
C PHE A 39 8.56 -7.46 24.36
N HIS A 40 8.07 -6.58 23.48
CA HIS A 40 8.83 -5.47 22.89
C HIS A 40 9.41 -4.54 23.95
N PHE A 41 8.59 -4.14 24.94
CA PHE A 41 9.02 -3.23 25.99
C PHE A 41 10.03 -3.87 26.95
N ARG A 42 9.91 -5.17 27.21
CA ARG A 42 10.87 -5.93 28.01
C ARG A 42 12.22 -6.03 27.32
N VAL A 43 12.26 -6.44 26.05
CA VAL A 43 13.53 -6.65 25.33
C VAL A 43 14.24 -5.33 25.01
N THR A 44 13.49 -4.24 24.82
CA THR A 44 14.05 -2.89 24.62
C THR A 44 14.39 -2.17 25.93
N LYS A 45 14.11 -2.78 27.10
CA LYS A 45 14.30 -2.19 28.44
C LYS A 45 13.50 -0.90 28.67
N SER A 46 12.34 -0.79 28.03
CA SER A 46 11.46 0.39 28.05
C SER A 46 10.22 0.21 28.92
N GLU A 47 10.16 -0.81 29.79
CA GLU A 47 8.97 -1.14 30.62
C GLU A 47 8.45 0.02 31.48
N HIS A 48 9.31 0.99 31.79
CA HIS A 48 8.95 2.22 32.51
C HIS A 48 8.07 3.18 31.70
N GLN A 49 8.04 3.05 30.37
CA GLN A 49 7.19 3.85 29.47
C GLN A 49 5.77 3.26 29.39
N SER A 50 5.09 3.19 30.54
CA SER A 50 3.80 2.53 30.71
C SER A 50 2.70 3.09 29.78
N GLU A 51 2.66 4.40 29.57
CA GLU A 51 1.68 5.04 28.68
C GLU A 51 1.89 4.65 27.21
N LEU A 52 3.14 4.62 26.74
CA LEU A 52 3.45 4.19 25.37
C LEU A 52 3.14 2.71 25.16
N LYS A 53 3.42 1.88 26.16
CA LYS A 53 3.09 0.46 26.16
C LYS A 53 1.59 0.23 26.06
N GLU A 54 0.81 0.94 26.88
CA GLU A 54 -0.65 0.89 26.84
C GLU A 54 -1.20 1.36 25.48
N LYS A 55 -0.62 2.43 24.92
CA LYS A 55 -0.94 2.91 23.58
C LYS A 55 -0.67 1.83 22.53
N MET A 56 0.48 1.15 22.59
CA MET A 56 0.83 0.06 21.67
C MET A 56 -0.13 -1.13 21.77
N THR A 57 -0.53 -1.51 22.99
CA THR A 57 -1.55 -2.56 23.21
C THR A 57 -2.91 -2.18 22.63
N ARG A 58 -3.29 -0.90 22.72
CA ARG A 58 -4.57 -0.39 22.22
C ARG A 58 -4.60 -0.14 20.70
N ILE A 59 -3.45 0.11 20.06
CA ILE A 59 -3.35 0.45 18.63
C ILE A 59 -3.59 -0.75 17.69
N CYS A 60 -3.99 -1.92 18.20
CA CYS A 60 -4.34 -3.07 17.37
C CYS A 60 -5.69 -2.87 16.63
N ALA A 61 -5.70 -2.01 15.63
CA ALA A 61 -6.84 -1.59 14.83
C ALA A 61 -7.29 -2.65 13.81
N ILE A 62 -6.36 -3.51 13.38
CA ILE A 62 -6.65 -4.66 12.53
C ILE A 62 -6.04 -5.89 13.18
N LEU A 63 -6.87 -6.89 13.49
CA LEU A 63 -6.46 -8.11 14.19
C LEU A 63 -7.01 -9.34 13.45
N GLY A 64 -6.11 -10.24 13.06
CA GLY A 64 -6.45 -11.57 12.55
C GLY A 64 -6.20 -12.63 13.62
N LYS A 65 -7.16 -13.53 13.85
CA LYS A 65 -7.04 -14.67 14.76
C LYS A 65 -7.43 -15.96 14.06
N PHE A 66 -6.50 -16.91 14.01
CA PHE A 66 -6.80 -18.28 13.63
C PHE A 66 -7.53 -18.99 14.77
N ARG A 67 -8.65 -19.63 14.43
CA ARG A 67 -9.45 -20.46 15.32
C ARG A 67 -9.78 -21.76 14.57
N GLU A 68 -10.39 -22.72 15.26
CA GLU A 68 -10.91 -23.95 14.63
C GLU A 68 -11.93 -23.64 13.52
N ALA A 69 -12.68 -22.54 13.66
CA ALA A 69 -13.60 -22.02 12.64
C ALA A 69 -12.90 -21.30 11.47
N GLY A 70 -11.57 -21.33 11.38
CA GLY A 70 -10.78 -20.64 10.36
C GLY A 70 -10.25 -19.27 10.83
N LEU A 71 -10.00 -18.37 9.87
CA LEU A 71 -9.45 -17.04 10.13
C LEU A 71 -10.56 -16.04 10.46
N THR A 72 -10.51 -15.45 11.65
CA THR A 72 -11.42 -14.41 12.11
C THR A 72 -10.73 -13.05 12.10
N PHE A 73 -11.40 -12.00 11.61
CA PHE A 73 -10.88 -10.64 11.57
C PHE A 73 -11.67 -9.70 12.47
N HIS A 74 -10.95 -8.82 13.16
CA HIS A 74 -11.51 -7.68 13.89
C HIS A 74 -10.93 -6.40 13.30
N LEU A 75 -11.82 -5.51 12.85
CA LEU A 75 -11.49 -4.21 12.29
C LEU A 75 -12.08 -3.14 13.21
N MET A 76 -11.24 -2.32 13.83
CA MET A 76 -11.70 -1.18 14.60
C MET A 76 -12.26 -0.10 13.68
N ARG A 77 -13.29 0.61 14.12
CA ARG A 77 -13.95 1.67 13.32
C ARG A 77 -13.03 2.85 13.00
N ASN A 78 -11.97 3.05 13.77
CA ASN A 78 -11.04 4.17 13.66
C ASN A 78 -9.80 3.89 12.80
N VAL A 79 -9.72 2.77 12.08
CA VAL A 79 -8.56 2.45 11.21
C VAL A 79 -8.25 3.59 10.22
N ALA A 80 -9.26 4.14 9.55
CA ALA A 80 -9.07 5.25 8.61
C ALA A 80 -8.57 6.52 9.29
N GLU A 81 -8.95 6.74 10.55
CA GLU A 81 -8.51 7.89 11.35
C GLU A 81 -7.04 7.72 11.79
N LEU A 82 -6.60 6.50 12.10
CA LEU A 82 -5.19 6.21 12.37
C LEU A 82 -4.33 6.47 11.13
N VAL A 83 -4.79 6.08 9.94
CA VAL A 83 -4.09 6.40 8.68
C VAL A 83 -4.03 7.92 8.49
N TYR A 84 -5.16 8.63 8.65
CA TYR A 84 -5.25 10.08 8.51
C TYR A 84 -4.23 10.82 9.38
N ASN A 85 -4.11 10.44 10.65
CA ASN A 85 -3.25 11.14 11.61
C ASN A 85 -1.75 10.91 11.41
N ASN A 86 -1.34 9.84 10.72
CA ASN A 86 0.08 9.46 10.63
C ASN A 86 0.65 9.51 9.20
N ILE A 87 -0.18 9.59 8.15
CA ILE A 87 0.32 9.44 6.78
C ILE A 87 1.25 10.57 6.34
N GLU A 88 1.01 11.80 6.80
CA GLU A 88 1.87 12.94 6.45
C GLU A 88 3.29 12.79 7.02
N ASP A 89 3.41 12.33 8.27
CA ASP A 89 4.72 12.08 8.89
C ASP A 89 5.49 10.99 8.12
N LEU A 90 4.80 9.92 7.69
CA LEU A 90 5.40 8.87 6.86
C LEU A 90 5.89 9.40 5.50
N MET A 91 5.13 10.32 4.89
CA MET A 91 5.53 10.95 3.63
C MET A 91 6.76 11.83 3.82
N VAL A 92 6.78 12.65 4.88
CA VAL A 92 7.93 13.50 5.22
C VAL A 92 9.17 12.64 5.47
N GLU A 93 9.06 11.56 6.25
CA GLU A 93 10.18 10.66 6.51
C GLU A 93 10.72 10.01 5.22
N ALA A 94 9.84 9.49 4.36
CA ALA A 94 10.21 8.82 3.14
C ALA A 94 10.84 9.75 2.08
N PHE A 95 10.37 10.99 1.98
CA PHE A 95 10.72 11.90 0.88
C PHE A 95 11.66 13.05 1.26
N SER A 96 11.87 13.34 2.55
CA SER A 96 12.86 14.34 2.98
C SER A 96 14.27 14.08 2.43
N PRO A 97 14.81 12.84 2.41
CA PRO A 97 16.12 12.56 1.83
C PRO A 97 16.21 12.83 0.32
N LEU A 98 15.06 12.87 -0.37
CA LEU A 98 14.97 13.14 -1.82
C LEU A 98 14.64 14.60 -2.13
N GLY A 99 14.41 15.44 -1.10
CA GLY A 99 14.05 16.85 -1.27
C GLY A 99 12.66 17.07 -1.89
N ILE A 100 11.77 16.09 -1.84
CA ILE A 100 10.42 16.17 -2.41
C ILE A 100 9.44 16.59 -1.31
N ASN A 101 8.69 17.67 -1.55
CA ASN A 101 7.69 18.20 -0.62
C ASN A 101 6.32 18.48 -1.27
N ASP A 102 6.21 18.39 -2.60
CA ASP A 102 4.92 18.45 -3.29
C ASP A 102 4.34 17.04 -3.47
N TRP A 103 3.37 16.69 -2.63
CA TRP A 103 2.68 15.41 -2.68
C TRP A 103 1.95 15.18 -4.02
N ASN A 104 1.59 16.24 -4.75
CA ASN A 104 0.99 16.12 -6.07
C ASN A 104 2.01 15.96 -7.21
N SER A 105 3.31 15.97 -6.92
CA SER A 105 4.37 15.60 -7.88
C SER A 105 4.60 14.07 -7.98
N LEU A 106 3.97 13.30 -7.08
CA LEU A 106 4.16 11.85 -6.97
C LEU A 106 3.05 11.04 -7.65
N PHE A 107 3.36 9.83 -8.13
CA PHE A 107 2.35 8.80 -8.44
C PHE A 107 2.09 7.90 -7.23
N TYR A 108 0.88 7.35 -7.11
CA TYR A 108 0.44 6.63 -5.91
C TYR A 108 -0.07 5.22 -6.19
N ILE A 109 0.30 4.29 -5.31
CA ILE A 109 -0.20 2.92 -5.24
C ILE A 109 -0.60 2.64 -3.80
N VAL A 110 -1.85 2.92 -3.44
CA VAL A 110 -2.33 2.77 -2.06
C VAL A 110 -3.16 1.49 -1.92
N HIS A 111 -2.86 0.64 -0.93
CA HIS A 111 -3.66 -0.54 -0.64
C HIS A 111 -5.13 -0.13 -0.33
N PRO A 112 -6.12 -0.64 -1.09
CA PRO A 112 -7.49 -0.22 -0.98
C PRO A 112 -8.21 -1.02 0.11
N GLY A 113 -7.88 -0.75 1.38
CA GLY A 113 -8.54 -1.40 2.52
C GLY A 113 -10.06 -1.13 2.56
N GLY A 114 -10.48 0.03 2.07
CA GLY A 114 -11.85 0.46 1.86
C GLY A 114 -11.90 1.90 1.34
N PRO A 115 -13.06 2.39 0.85
CA PRO A 115 -13.17 3.71 0.24
C PRO A 115 -12.82 4.84 1.22
N LEU A 116 -13.23 4.71 2.49
CA LEU A 116 -12.96 5.72 3.52
C LEU A 116 -11.47 5.93 3.78
N ILE A 117 -10.64 4.89 3.68
CA ILE A 117 -9.18 5.03 3.82
C ILE A 117 -8.63 5.89 2.69
N LEU A 118 -9.10 5.69 1.46
CA LEU A 118 -8.66 6.47 0.30
C LEU A 118 -9.12 7.92 0.40
N ASP A 119 -10.34 8.16 0.88
CA ASP A 119 -10.87 9.51 1.08
C ASP A 119 -10.04 10.27 2.13
N ARG A 120 -9.71 9.63 3.25
CA ARG A 120 -8.84 10.19 4.29
C ARG A 120 -7.42 10.45 3.78
N PHE A 121 -6.90 9.57 2.93
CA PHE A 121 -5.58 9.72 2.33
C PHE A 121 -5.51 10.93 1.39
N GLU A 122 -6.52 11.10 0.52
CA GLU A 122 -6.64 12.26 -0.37
C GLU A 122 -6.79 13.57 0.42
N ASP A 123 -7.66 13.58 1.42
CA ASP A 123 -7.95 14.75 2.25
C ASP A 123 -6.71 15.20 3.04
N ARG A 124 -6.03 14.26 3.71
CA ARG A 124 -4.86 14.57 4.54
C ARG A 124 -3.70 15.16 3.73
N LEU A 125 -3.42 14.61 2.56
CA LEU A 125 -2.27 15.02 1.74
C LEU A 125 -2.63 16.08 0.69
N GLY A 126 -3.89 16.54 0.64
CA GLY A 126 -4.35 17.50 -0.36
C GLY A 126 -4.19 17.00 -1.80
N LEU A 127 -4.44 15.70 -2.04
CA LEU A 127 -4.23 15.10 -3.36
C LEU A 127 -5.31 15.50 -4.34
N LYS A 128 -4.91 15.75 -5.59
CA LYS A 128 -5.85 15.82 -6.70
C LYS A 128 -6.53 14.46 -6.91
N LYS A 129 -7.80 14.47 -7.32
CA LYS A 129 -8.66 13.26 -7.39
C LYS A 129 -8.10 12.18 -8.32
N GLU A 130 -7.38 12.57 -9.36
CA GLU A 130 -6.75 11.67 -10.30
C GLU A 130 -5.61 10.82 -9.70
N LYS A 131 -5.01 11.24 -8.57
CA LYS A 131 -3.86 10.56 -7.95
C LYS A 131 -4.18 9.15 -7.49
N LEU A 132 -5.39 8.91 -6.97
CA LEU A 132 -5.82 7.58 -6.54
C LEU A 132 -6.75 6.90 -7.57
N ALA A 133 -6.85 7.41 -8.80
CA ALA A 133 -7.76 6.83 -9.80
C ALA A 133 -7.46 5.36 -10.13
N ALA A 134 -6.18 4.97 -10.19
CA ALA A 134 -5.80 3.56 -10.39
C ALA A 134 -6.21 2.69 -9.18
N THR A 135 -5.99 3.17 -7.96
CA THR A 135 -6.42 2.50 -6.72
C THR A 135 -7.92 2.33 -6.65
N ARG A 136 -8.69 3.40 -6.91
CA ARG A 136 -10.16 3.38 -6.90
C ARG A 136 -10.72 2.45 -7.99
N PHE A 137 -10.10 2.41 -9.16
CA PHE A 137 -10.47 1.46 -10.21
C PHE A 137 -10.31 0.01 -9.73
N VAL A 138 -9.16 -0.35 -9.14
CA VAL A 138 -8.94 -1.72 -8.67
C VAL A 138 -9.92 -2.09 -7.55
N LEU A 139 -10.18 -1.16 -6.62
CA LEU A 139 -11.18 -1.37 -5.58
C LEU A 139 -12.58 -1.59 -6.16
N SER A 140 -12.97 -0.82 -7.18
CA SER A 140 -14.26 -0.95 -7.86
C SER A 140 -14.42 -2.31 -8.56
N GLU A 141 -13.40 -2.73 -9.30
CA GLU A 141 -13.50 -3.93 -10.16
C GLU A 141 -13.23 -5.24 -9.41
N TYR A 142 -12.34 -5.21 -8.42
CA TYR A 142 -11.85 -6.42 -7.74
C TYR A 142 -12.13 -6.45 -6.24
N GLY A 143 -12.54 -5.33 -5.65
CA GLY A 143 -12.64 -5.20 -4.20
C GLY A 143 -11.26 -5.19 -3.51
N ASN A 144 -11.27 -5.41 -2.20
CA ASN A 144 -10.04 -5.60 -1.43
C ASN A 144 -9.57 -7.06 -1.52
N ILE A 145 -8.66 -7.34 -2.46
CA ILE A 145 -8.03 -8.66 -2.64
C ILE A 145 -6.76 -8.83 -1.78
N LEU A 146 -6.75 -8.21 -0.60
CA LEU A 146 -5.66 -8.24 0.37
C LEU A 146 -4.33 -7.75 -0.24
N SER A 147 -3.23 -8.43 0.07
CA SER A 147 -1.87 -8.04 -0.33
C SER A 147 -1.68 -7.91 -1.84
N ALA A 148 -2.42 -8.68 -2.65
CA ALA A 148 -2.30 -8.62 -4.11
C ALA A 148 -2.79 -7.28 -4.71
N SER A 149 -3.61 -6.53 -3.97
CA SER A 149 -4.25 -5.30 -4.47
C SER A 149 -3.23 -4.27 -4.98
N VAL A 150 -2.12 -4.07 -4.27
CA VAL A 150 -1.10 -3.07 -4.66
C VAL A 150 -0.41 -3.44 -5.98
N LEU A 151 -0.26 -4.74 -6.26
CA LEU A 151 0.32 -5.22 -7.52
C LEU A 151 -0.65 -5.01 -8.69
N PHE A 152 -1.95 -5.23 -8.47
CA PHE A 152 -2.99 -4.93 -9.47
C PHE A 152 -3.06 -3.44 -9.77
N ILE A 153 -2.88 -2.59 -8.76
CA ILE A 153 -2.86 -1.14 -8.93
C ILE A 153 -1.64 -0.69 -9.72
N LEU A 154 -0.45 -1.24 -9.39
CA LEU A 154 0.77 -0.99 -10.15
C LEU A 154 0.62 -1.40 -11.62
N ASP A 155 0.05 -2.58 -11.87
CA ASP A 155 -0.22 -3.07 -13.23
C ASP A 155 -1.22 -2.17 -13.99
N LYS A 156 -2.28 -1.74 -13.31
CA LYS A 156 -3.26 -0.80 -13.86
C LYS A 156 -2.61 0.54 -14.21
N LEU A 157 -1.79 1.09 -13.32
CA LEU A 157 -1.12 2.38 -13.48
C LEU A 157 -0.17 2.35 -14.68
N ARG A 158 0.70 1.34 -14.78
CA ARG A 158 1.65 1.25 -15.91
C ARG A 158 0.92 1.05 -17.25
N LYS A 159 -0.12 0.21 -17.29
CA LYS A 159 -0.91 -0.04 -18.52
C LYS A 159 -1.65 1.22 -18.97
N ARG A 160 -2.23 1.96 -18.02
CA ARG A 160 -2.85 3.26 -18.30
C ARG A 160 -1.83 4.25 -18.86
N SER A 161 -0.65 4.32 -18.24
CA SER A 161 0.41 5.24 -18.63
C SER A 161 0.85 5.01 -20.09
N VAL A 162 1.02 3.75 -20.50
CA VAL A 162 1.30 3.40 -21.90
C VAL A 162 0.14 3.78 -22.82
N LYS A 163 -1.09 3.40 -22.46
CA LYS A 163 -2.29 3.67 -23.28
C LYS A 163 -2.53 5.17 -23.50
N GLU A 164 -2.24 5.99 -22.50
CA GLU A 164 -2.41 7.45 -22.53
C GLU A 164 -1.14 8.19 -23.00
N LEU A 165 -0.15 7.48 -23.53
CA LEU A 165 1.10 8.05 -24.07
C LEU A 165 1.82 8.99 -23.07
N LYS A 166 1.86 8.59 -21.80
CA LYS A 166 2.57 9.33 -20.76
C LYS A 166 4.09 9.17 -20.94
N ALA A 167 4.85 10.11 -20.39
CA ALA A 167 6.31 10.09 -20.48
C ALA A 167 6.96 8.91 -19.73
N THR A 168 6.31 8.42 -18.66
CA THR A 168 6.85 7.38 -17.78
C THR A 168 5.80 6.34 -17.42
N THR A 169 6.22 5.18 -16.90
CA THR A 169 5.32 4.15 -16.33
C THR A 169 4.54 4.60 -15.09
N GLY A 170 4.95 5.71 -14.48
CA GLY A 170 4.34 6.32 -13.30
C GLY A 170 3.47 7.52 -13.65
N ASP A 171 2.62 7.40 -14.67
CA ASP A 171 1.70 8.45 -15.12
C ASP A 171 2.39 9.76 -15.56
N GLY A 172 3.60 9.65 -16.11
CA GLY A 172 4.42 10.79 -16.52
C GLY A 172 5.24 11.44 -15.41
N LEU A 173 5.19 10.89 -14.18
CA LEU A 173 5.93 11.37 -13.01
C LEU A 173 7.14 10.47 -12.75
N GLU A 174 8.23 11.04 -12.20
CA GLU A 174 9.46 10.29 -11.92
C GLU A 174 9.34 9.47 -10.63
N TRP A 175 8.84 10.09 -9.57
CA TRP A 175 8.78 9.49 -8.23
C TRP A 175 7.36 9.11 -7.85
N GLY A 176 7.25 8.07 -7.04
CA GLY A 176 5.97 7.64 -6.50
C GLY A 176 6.14 6.86 -5.22
N VAL A 177 5.00 6.47 -4.65
CA VAL A 177 4.95 5.76 -3.38
C VAL A 177 3.91 4.65 -3.42
N LEU A 178 4.26 3.52 -2.82
CA LEU A 178 3.37 2.41 -2.56
C LEU A 178 3.15 2.29 -1.05
N PHE A 179 1.87 2.26 -0.65
CA PHE A 179 1.45 2.04 0.72
C PHE A 179 0.73 0.69 0.88
N GLY A 180 1.23 -0.15 1.77
CA GLY A 180 0.55 -1.34 2.27
C GLY A 180 0.00 -1.11 3.67
N PHE A 181 -1.21 -1.58 3.96
CA PHE A 181 -1.80 -1.55 5.30
C PHE A 181 -2.12 -2.96 5.78
N GLY A 182 -1.78 -3.28 7.03
CA GLY A 182 -1.99 -4.62 7.59
C GLY A 182 -2.24 -4.63 9.10
N PRO A 183 -2.41 -5.84 9.67
CA PRO A 183 -2.61 -6.06 11.10
C PRO A 183 -1.58 -5.34 11.99
N GLY A 184 -2.04 -4.82 13.13
CA GLY A 184 -1.33 -3.84 13.97
C GLY A 184 -2.20 -2.61 14.14
N LEU A 185 -1.69 -1.44 13.84
CA LEU A 185 -1.77 -1.06 12.42
C LEU A 185 -0.32 -1.03 11.92
N THR A 186 -0.02 -1.80 10.89
CA THR A 186 1.30 -1.77 10.25
C THR A 186 1.17 -1.09 8.90
N VAL A 187 2.07 -0.15 8.61
CA VAL A 187 2.14 0.55 7.32
C VAL A 187 3.47 0.24 6.68
N GLU A 188 3.44 -0.29 5.46
CA GLU A 188 4.61 -0.49 4.62
C GLU A 188 4.68 0.67 3.61
N THR A 189 5.80 1.39 3.58
CA THR A 189 6.01 2.54 2.70
C THR A 189 7.17 2.24 1.77
N ILE A 190 6.91 2.16 0.46
CA ILE A 190 7.93 1.90 -0.55
C ILE A 190 8.01 3.08 -1.50
N VAL A 191 9.16 3.75 -1.52
CA VAL A 191 9.45 4.78 -2.52
C VAL A 191 9.79 4.09 -3.85
N LEU A 192 9.17 4.56 -4.92
CA LEU A 192 9.30 4.02 -6.27
C LEU A 192 9.82 5.07 -7.22
N ARG A 193 10.58 4.62 -8.23
CA ARG A 193 10.98 5.42 -9.37
C ARG A 193 10.41 4.81 -10.64
N SER A 194 9.81 5.64 -11.49
CA SER A 194 9.26 5.20 -12.77
C SER A 194 10.34 5.00 -13.83
N VAL A 195 9.96 4.37 -14.94
CA VAL A 195 10.83 4.15 -16.10
C VAL A 195 10.29 4.96 -17.27
N SER A 196 11.19 5.57 -18.04
CA SER A 196 10.81 6.32 -19.24
C SER A 196 10.17 5.39 -20.28
N LEU A 197 9.06 5.83 -20.86
CA LEU A 197 8.38 5.13 -21.94
C LEU A 197 8.91 5.53 -23.33
N SER A 198 9.69 6.62 -23.43
CA SER A 198 10.29 7.06 -24.70
C SER A 198 11.33 6.08 -25.27
N GLY A 199 11.88 5.18 -24.46
CA GLY A 199 12.80 4.12 -24.91
C GLY A 199 12.11 2.83 -25.37
N ALA A 200 10.85 2.60 -24.99
CA ALA A 200 10.13 1.35 -25.25
C ALA A 200 9.47 1.30 -26.65
N VAL A 201 9.33 2.45 -27.31
CA VAL A 201 8.74 2.55 -28.66
C VAL A 201 9.76 2.23 -29.76
N ALA A 202 11.06 2.14 -29.42
CA ALA A 202 12.13 1.85 -30.38
C ALA A 202 12.35 0.34 -30.65
N GLU A 203 11.74 -0.56 -29.86
CA GLU A 203 11.95 -2.02 -29.96
C GLU A 203 10.64 -2.81 -30.19
N ALA A 204 9.55 -2.15 -30.59
CA ALA A 204 8.27 -2.81 -30.92
C ALA A 204 7.96 -2.74 -32.42
#